data_AF-A0A183PWL3-F1
#
_entry.id   AF-A0A183PWL3-F1
#
_cell.length_a   1.000
_cell.length_b   1.000
_cell.length_c   1.000
_cell.angle_alpha   90.00
_cell.angle_beta   90.00
_cell.angle_gamma   90.00
#
_symmetry.space_group_name_H-M   'P 1'
#
loop_
_entity.id
_entity.type
_entity.pdbx_description
1 polymer ?
#
loop_
_entity_poly.entity_id
_entity_poly.type
_entity_poly.pdbx_seq_one_letter_code
_entity_poly.pdbx_strand_id
1 'polypeptide(L)'
;MKGAPERIIDRCSTILLNGKEKPLNDEMRERFNKSYMKLGGMGERVLGFCDYRLPAKTYPKNFKFNEEEPNFPVSGLRFVGLMSMIDPPRAAVPDAVAKCRSAGIKVIMVTGDHPITAKAIAKGVGIISKGSKTVEDIAAEKGIPVEQVSLCGQIFSK
;
A
#
# COMPACT_ATOMS: atom_id res chain seq x y z
N MET A 1 -15.41 -5.82 -3.05
CA MET A 1 -14.06 -6.17 -3.55
C MET A 1 -13.02 -5.54 -2.64
N LYS A 2 -11.91 -6.23 -2.37
CA LYS A 2 -10.77 -5.73 -1.58
C LYS A 2 -9.46 -6.00 -2.31
N GLY A 3 -8.43 -5.18 -2.06
CA GLY A 3 -7.14 -5.37 -2.71
C GLY A 3 -6.14 -4.24 -2.42
N ALA A 4 -5.09 -4.18 -3.24
CA ALA A 4 -4.11 -3.10 -3.18
C ALA A 4 -4.81 -1.74 -3.37
N PRO A 5 -4.56 -0.74 -2.50
CA PRO A 5 -5.29 0.54 -2.50
C PRO A 5 -5.38 1.19 -3.88
N GLU A 6 -4.26 1.30 -4.59
CA GLU A 6 -4.15 1.90 -5.91
C GLU A 6 -4.99 1.15 -6.96
N ARG A 7 -4.97 -0.18 -6.92
CA ARG A 7 -5.78 -1.01 -7.85
C ARG A 7 -7.27 -0.92 -7.58
N ILE A 8 -7.66 -0.69 -6.34
CA ILE A 8 -9.07 -0.58 -5.95
C ILE A 8 -9.62 0.78 -6.36
N ILE A 9 -8.91 1.88 -6.07
CA ILE A 9 -9.40 3.22 -6.41
C ILE A 9 -9.48 3.45 -7.92
N ASP A 10 -8.59 2.84 -8.71
CA ASP A 10 -8.62 2.92 -10.18
C ASP A 10 -9.86 2.24 -10.78
N ARG A 11 -10.46 1.29 -10.07
CA ARG A 11 -11.69 0.61 -10.47
C ARG A 11 -12.96 1.32 -9.98
N CYS A 12 -12.82 2.40 -9.21
CA CYS A 12 -13.96 3.10 -8.63
C CYS A 12 -14.29 4.39 -9.39
N SER A 13 -15.59 4.67 -9.54
CA SER A 13 -16.14 5.90 -10.12
C SER A 13 -16.85 6.77 -9.08
N THR A 14 -17.30 6.17 -7.98
CA THR A 14 -17.97 6.85 -6.86
C THR A 14 -17.32 6.53 -5.53
N ILE A 15 -17.67 7.26 -4.48
CA ILE A 15 -17.23 7.06 -3.11
C ILE A 15 -18.38 7.25 -2.13
N LEU A 16 -18.39 6.46 -1.07
CA LEU A 16 -19.34 6.58 0.04
C LEU A 16 -18.85 7.60 1.06
N LEU A 17 -19.54 8.72 1.20
CA LEU A 17 -19.25 9.77 2.18
C LEU A 17 -20.50 10.04 3.03
N ASN A 18 -20.38 9.80 4.34
CA ASN A 18 -21.47 10.01 5.31
C ASN A 18 -22.78 9.32 4.88
N GLY A 19 -22.67 8.08 4.40
CA GLY A 19 -23.81 7.29 3.91
C GLY A 19 -24.36 7.69 2.54
N LYS A 20 -23.79 8.72 1.89
CA LYS A 20 -24.19 9.16 0.54
C LYS A 20 -23.11 8.84 -0.49
N GLU A 21 -23.54 8.33 -1.62
CA GLU A 21 -22.67 8.08 -2.77
C GLU A 21 -22.43 9.38 -3.55
N LYS A 22 -21.16 9.68 -3.84
CA LYS A 22 -20.74 10.85 -4.61
C LYS A 22 -19.76 10.45 -5.72
N PRO A 23 -19.67 11.20 -6.83
CA PRO A 23 -18.61 10.99 -7.82
C PRO A 23 -17.22 11.11 -7.17
N LEU A 24 -16.32 10.21 -7.54
CA LEU A 24 -14.93 10.24 -7.10
C LEU A 24 -14.15 11.27 -7.93
N ASN A 25 -14.01 12.48 -7.39
CA ASN A 25 -13.29 13.58 -8.04
C ASN A 25 -11.80 13.62 -7.66
N ASP A 26 -11.04 14.52 -8.29
CA ASP A 26 -9.59 14.64 -8.09
C ASP A 26 -9.21 15.04 -6.66
N GLU A 27 -10.01 15.90 -6.02
CA GLU A 27 -9.81 16.27 -4.61
C GLU A 27 -9.88 15.03 -3.69
N MET A 28 -10.85 14.15 -3.93
CA MET A 28 -11.00 12.90 -3.16
C MET A 28 -9.86 11.92 -3.47
N ARG A 29 -9.38 11.85 -4.71
CA ARG A 29 -8.20 11.06 -5.07
C ARG A 29 -6.94 11.58 -4.37
N GLU A 30 -6.77 12.89 -4.27
CA GLU A 30 -5.66 13.48 -3.52
C GLU A 30 -5.73 13.16 -2.02
N ARG A 31 -6.92 13.26 -1.43
CA ARG A 31 -7.15 12.87 -0.01
C ARG A 31 -6.88 11.39 0.23
N PHE A 32 -7.28 10.53 -0.70
CA PHE A 32 -6.94 9.12 -0.67
C PHE A 32 -5.42 8.91 -0.69
N ASN A 33 -4.71 9.55 -1.62
CA ASN A 33 -3.25 9.43 -1.75
C ASN A 33 -2.55 9.90 -0.48
N LYS A 34 -2.94 11.04 0.09
CA LYS A 34 -2.42 11.54 1.37
C LYS A 34 -2.61 10.53 2.51
N SER A 35 -3.80 9.93 2.59
CA SER A 35 -4.12 8.94 3.63
C SER A 35 -3.33 7.65 3.44
N TYR A 36 -3.22 7.18 2.19
CA TYR A 36 -2.44 6.00 1.83
C TYR A 36 -0.96 6.16 2.17
N MET A 37 -0.36 7.30 1.78
CA MET A 37 1.03 7.62 2.10
C MET A 37 1.28 7.71 3.61
N LYS A 38 0.34 8.29 4.36
CA LYS A 38 0.43 8.39 5.83
C LYS A 38 0.42 7.02 6.49
N LEU A 39 -0.57 6.17 6.17
CA LEU A 39 -0.70 4.84 6.77
C LEU A 39 0.48 3.94 6.38
N GLY A 40 0.89 3.95 5.10
CA GLY A 40 2.08 3.23 4.66
C GLY A 40 3.36 3.73 5.33
N GLY A 41 3.47 5.05 5.55
CA GLY A 41 4.60 5.67 6.25
C GLY A 41 4.72 5.27 7.73
N MET A 42 3.65 4.79 8.33
CA MET A 42 3.64 4.21 9.68
C MET A 42 4.05 2.73 9.70
N GLY A 43 4.35 2.12 8.56
CA GLY A 43 4.67 0.70 8.47
C GLY A 43 3.44 -0.20 8.51
N GLU A 44 2.27 0.36 8.24
CA GLU A 44 1.03 -0.42 8.18
C GLU A 44 0.81 -0.96 6.76
N ARG A 45 0.29 -2.19 6.69
CA ARG A 45 -0.24 -2.75 5.46
C ARG A 45 -1.64 -2.19 5.22
N VAL A 46 -1.81 -1.51 4.09
CA VAL A 46 -3.07 -0.83 3.74
C VAL A 46 -3.81 -1.62 2.67
N LEU A 47 -5.12 -1.79 2.83
CA LEU A 47 -6.02 -2.40 1.87
C LEU A 47 -7.14 -1.42 1.49
N GLY A 48 -7.46 -1.38 0.20
CA GLY A 48 -8.62 -0.67 -0.32
C GLY A 48 -9.86 -1.56 -0.34
N PHE A 49 -11.02 -0.98 -0.03
CA PHE A 49 -12.31 -1.64 -0.07
C PHE A 49 -13.29 -0.85 -0.92
N CYS A 50 -13.98 -1.56 -1.80
CA CYS A 50 -15.07 -1.03 -2.60
C CYS A 50 -16.23 -2.02 -2.69
N ASP A 51 -17.42 -1.50 -2.98
CA ASP A 51 -18.62 -2.29 -3.21
C ASP A 51 -19.33 -1.81 -4.48
N TYR A 52 -20.35 -2.55 -4.90
CA TYR A 52 -21.23 -2.13 -5.98
C TYR A 52 -22.59 -2.77 -5.79
N ARG A 53 -23.65 -1.95 -5.85
CA ARG A 53 -25.02 -2.44 -5.72
C ARG A 53 -25.56 -2.82 -7.09
N LEU A 54 -25.59 -4.12 -7.36
CA LEU A 54 -26.11 -4.64 -8.62
C LEU A 54 -27.60 -4.28 -8.81
N PRO A 55 -28.00 -3.72 -9.97
CA PRO A 55 -29.40 -3.44 -10.25
C PRO A 55 -30.23 -4.73 -10.35
N ALA A 56 -31.27 -4.87 -9.51
CA ALA A 56 -32.10 -6.09 -9.47
C ALA A 56 -32.84 -6.39 -10.79
N LYS A 57 -33.06 -5.38 -11.64
CA LYS A 57 -33.63 -5.56 -12.99
C LYS A 57 -32.70 -6.32 -13.93
N THR A 58 -31.40 -6.07 -13.82
CA THR A 58 -30.36 -6.71 -14.65
C THR A 58 -29.88 -8.02 -14.00
N TYR A 59 -29.81 -8.05 -12.67
CA TYR A 59 -29.32 -9.16 -11.87
C TYR A 59 -30.42 -9.65 -10.90
N PRO A 60 -31.41 -10.42 -11.39
CA PRO A 60 -32.46 -10.99 -10.53
C PRO A 60 -31.89 -12.02 -9.55
N LYS A 61 -32.67 -12.42 -8.53
CA LYS A 61 -32.23 -13.37 -7.49
C LYS A 61 -31.69 -14.71 -8.03
N ASN A 62 -32.16 -15.13 -9.19
CA ASN A 62 -31.82 -16.41 -9.81
C ASN A 62 -30.73 -16.26 -10.88
N PHE A 63 -30.10 -15.08 -11.00
CA PHE A 63 -29.05 -14.82 -11.96
C PHE A 63 -27.84 -15.72 -11.68
N LYS A 64 -27.32 -16.39 -12.71
CA LYS A 64 -26.14 -17.24 -12.59
C LYS A 64 -24.89 -16.39 -12.86
N PHE A 65 -24.11 -16.15 -11.82
CA PHE A 65 -22.81 -15.49 -11.95
C PHE A 65 -21.78 -16.47 -12.51
N ASN A 66 -20.94 -16.00 -13.43
CA ASN A 66 -19.81 -16.76 -13.99
C ASN A 66 -18.51 -16.06 -13.58
N GLU A 67 -17.58 -16.82 -12.98
CA GLU A 67 -16.28 -16.32 -12.51
C GLU A 67 -15.19 -16.41 -13.58
N GLU A 68 -15.27 -17.38 -14.49
CA GLU A 68 -14.29 -17.58 -15.58
C GLU A 68 -14.47 -16.54 -16.70
N GLU A 69 -15.73 -16.26 -17.04
CA GLU A 69 -16.14 -15.18 -17.94
C GLU A 69 -17.00 -14.19 -17.14
N PRO A 70 -16.38 -13.16 -16.52
CA PRO A 70 -17.07 -12.26 -15.60
C PRO A 70 -18.27 -11.57 -16.27
N ASN A 71 -19.48 -11.95 -15.84
CA ASN A 71 -20.74 -11.39 -16.34
C ASN A 71 -21.33 -10.29 -15.44
N PHE A 72 -20.50 -9.69 -14.59
CA PHE A 72 -20.84 -8.64 -13.64
C PHE A 72 -19.78 -7.53 -13.65
N PRO A 73 -20.13 -6.29 -13.26
CA PRO A 73 -19.20 -5.16 -13.29
C PRO A 73 -18.00 -5.36 -12.37
N VAL A 74 -16.80 -5.15 -12.91
CA VAL A 74 -15.50 -5.17 -12.20
C VAL A 74 -14.79 -3.80 -12.21
N SER A 75 -15.48 -2.78 -12.71
CA SER A 75 -15.08 -1.37 -12.78
C SER A 75 -16.32 -0.49 -12.56
N GLY A 76 -16.12 0.81 -12.34
CA GLY A 76 -17.21 1.73 -12.00
C GLY A 76 -17.81 1.46 -10.61
N LEU A 77 -16.99 0.90 -9.71
CA LEU A 77 -17.39 0.52 -8.37
C LEU A 77 -17.49 1.76 -7.44
N ARG A 78 -18.08 1.57 -6.26
CA ARG A 78 -18.11 2.58 -5.21
C ARG A 78 -17.02 2.32 -4.18
N PHE A 79 -16.11 3.26 -4.03
CA PHE A 79 -15.09 3.23 -3.00
C PHE A 79 -15.72 3.40 -1.61
N VAL A 80 -15.38 2.53 -0.67
CA VAL A 80 -15.91 2.58 0.70
C VAL A 80 -14.87 3.14 1.66
N GLY A 81 -13.62 2.71 1.54
CA GLY A 81 -12.57 3.18 2.43
C GLY A 81 -11.26 2.40 2.36
N LEU A 82 -10.31 2.86 3.17
CA LEU A 82 -9.06 2.17 3.46
C LEU A 82 -9.18 1.49 4.82
N MET A 83 -8.53 0.34 4.96
CA MET A 83 -8.25 -0.27 6.24
C MET A 83 -6.76 -0.58 6.30
N SER A 84 -6.12 -0.24 7.40
CA SER A 84 -4.73 -0.58 7.64
C SER A 84 -4.60 -1.59 8.77
N MET A 85 -3.55 -2.39 8.69
CA MET A 85 -3.18 -3.36 9.71
C MET A 85 -1.68 -3.35 9.87
N ILE A 86 -1.23 -3.38 11.12
CA ILE A 86 0.19 -3.50 11.43
C ILE A 86 0.51 -4.98 11.66
N ASP A 87 1.55 -5.47 10.99
CA ASP A 87 2.22 -6.71 11.37
C ASP A 87 3.47 -6.31 12.16
N PRO A 88 3.38 -6.20 13.50
CA PRO A 88 4.49 -5.72 14.28
C PRO A 88 5.65 -6.72 14.18
N PRO A 89 6.90 -6.24 14.03
CA PRO A 89 8.05 -7.13 14.03
C PRO A 89 8.09 -7.92 15.35
N ARG A 90 8.46 -9.20 15.28
CA ARG A 90 8.62 -10.03 16.48
C ARG A 90 9.57 -9.33 17.45
N ALA A 91 9.28 -9.40 18.75
CA ALA A 91 10.04 -8.68 19.78
C ALA A 91 11.56 -8.94 19.75
N ALA A 92 12.00 -10.12 19.31
CA ALA A 92 13.41 -10.48 19.20
C ALA A 92 14.13 -9.93 17.96
N VAL A 93 13.39 -9.46 16.95
CA VAL A 93 13.96 -9.06 15.65
C VAL A 93 14.88 -7.84 15.75
N PRO A 94 14.51 -6.74 16.45
CA PRO A 94 15.40 -5.59 16.57
C PRO A 94 16.75 -5.93 17.21
N ASP A 95 16.75 -6.76 18.26
CA ASP A 95 17.97 -7.19 18.95
C ASP A 95 18.82 -8.12 18.07
N ALA A 96 18.20 -9.05 17.34
CA ALA A 96 18.89 -9.92 16.40
C ALA A 96 19.57 -9.13 15.27
N VAL A 97 18.86 -8.14 14.68
CA VAL A 97 19.42 -7.26 13.65
C VAL A 97 20.60 -6.47 14.19
N ALA A 98 20.49 -5.93 15.41
CA ALA A 98 21.58 -5.19 16.05
C ALA A 98 22.83 -6.07 16.24
N LYS A 99 22.67 -7.30 16.73
CA LYS A 99 23.78 -8.26 16.91
C LYS A 99 24.47 -8.62 15.60
N CYS A 100 23.70 -8.90 14.55
CA CYS A 100 24.25 -9.18 13.22
C CYS A 100 25.07 -7.98 12.71
N ARG A 101 24.55 -6.76 12.87
CA ARG A 101 25.26 -5.54 12.46
C ARG A 101 26.54 -5.29 13.27
N SER A 102 26.53 -5.51 14.59
CA SER A 102 27.74 -5.40 15.42
C SER A 102 28.82 -6.41 15.03
N ALA A 103 28.43 -7.54 14.44
CA ALA A 103 29.34 -8.54 13.89
C ALA A 103 29.82 -8.22 12.45
N GLY A 104 29.46 -7.07 11.88
CA GLY A 104 29.83 -6.68 10.51
C GLY A 104 29.01 -7.38 9.42
N ILE A 105 27.91 -8.05 9.76
CA ILE A 105 27.06 -8.75 8.80
C ILE A 105 26.09 -7.76 8.15
N LYS A 106 26.04 -7.77 6.81
CA LYS A 106 25.08 -6.98 6.03
C LYS A 106 23.70 -7.63 6.06
N VAL A 107 22.71 -6.93 6.62
CA VAL A 107 21.30 -7.37 6.67
C VAL A 107 20.53 -6.72 5.53
N ILE A 108 19.77 -7.51 4.76
CA ILE A 108 18.96 -7.05 3.62
C ILE A 108 17.51 -7.50 3.81
N MET A 109 16.56 -6.59 3.61
CA MET A 109 15.13 -6.90 3.60
C MET A 109 14.68 -7.24 2.18
N VAL A 110 13.99 -8.37 2.03
CA VAL A 110 13.31 -8.77 0.80
C VAL A 110 11.83 -8.95 1.14
N THR A 111 10.97 -8.11 0.57
CA THR A 111 9.51 -8.17 0.79
C THR A 111 8.76 -7.85 -0.51
N GLY A 112 7.53 -8.35 -0.62
CA GLY A 112 6.58 -7.97 -1.65
C GLY A 112 5.61 -6.87 -1.21
N ASP A 113 5.82 -6.30 -0.01
CA ASP A 113 5.05 -5.15 0.46
C ASP A 113 5.46 -3.87 -0.26
N HIS A 114 4.56 -2.89 -0.25
CA HIS A 114 4.81 -1.59 -0.85
C HIS A 114 6.07 -0.92 -0.25
N PRO A 115 6.92 -0.24 -1.06
CA PRO A 115 8.21 0.30 -0.61
C PRO A 115 8.12 1.21 0.63
N ILE A 116 7.04 1.98 0.77
CA ILE A 116 6.83 2.89 1.89
C ILE A 116 6.67 2.10 3.20
N THR A 117 5.84 1.05 3.19
CA THR A 117 5.62 0.16 4.34
C THR A 117 6.91 -0.59 4.68
N ALA A 118 7.57 -1.17 3.67
CA ALA A 118 8.83 -1.89 3.84
C ALA A 118 9.90 -1.01 4.50
N LYS A 119 10.04 0.24 4.03
CA LYS A 119 10.98 1.22 4.58
C LYS A 119 10.67 1.59 6.03
N ALA A 120 9.39 1.77 6.38
CA ALA A 120 8.98 2.06 7.74
C ALA A 120 9.30 0.88 8.69
N ILE A 121 9.01 -0.36 8.28
CA ILE A 121 9.39 -1.57 9.04
C ILE A 121 10.91 -1.68 9.15
N ALA A 122 11.65 -1.50 8.06
CA ALA A 122 13.11 -1.57 8.03
C ALA A 122 13.77 -0.54 8.98
N LYS A 123 13.19 0.65 9.10
CA LYS A 123 13.60 1.65 10.10
C LYS A 123 13.25 1.21 11.51
N GLY A 124 12.06 0.63 11.72
CA GLY A 124 11.60 0.12 13.01
C GLY A 124 12.46 -1.01 13.58
N VAL A 125 12.97 -1.91 12.73
CA VAL A 125 13.80 -3.05 13.15
C VAL A 125 15.31 -2.79 13.11
N GLY A 126 15.74 -1.60 12.69
CA GLY A 126 17.17 -1.24 12.65
C GLY A 126 17.96 -1.76 11.45
N ILE A 127 17.28 -2.25 10.40
CA ILE A 127 17.92 -2.55 9.11
C ILE A 127 18.40 -1.24 8.46
N ILE A 128 17.56 -0.21 8.49
CA ILE A 128 17.95 1.17 8.16
C ILE A 128 18.29 1.90 9.47
N SER A 129 19.52 2.38 9.59
CA SER A 129 19.97 3.16 10.74
C SER A 129 19.27 4.53 10.78
N LYS A 130 19.03 5.07 11.99
CA LYS A 130 18.60 6.47 12.15
C LYS A 130 19.65 7.39 11.52
N GLY A 131 19.34 7.98 10.37
CA GLY A 131 20.26 8.84 9.59
C GLY A 131 20.78 8.23 8.28
N SER A 132 20.59 6.92 8.05
CA SER A 132 20.85 6.32 6.74
C SER A 132 19.70 6.63 5.80
N LYS A 133 20.00 7.29 4.67
CA LYS A 133 19.03 7.65 3.63
C LYS A 133 18.86 6.48 2.65
N THR A 134 17.62 6.20 2.25
CA THR A 134 17.39 5.23 1.17
C THR A 134 17.70 5.85 -0.19
N VAL A 135 17.74 5.01 -1.23
CA VAL A 135 17.90 5.45 -2.63
C VAL A 135 16.88 6.53 -2.97
N GLU A 136 15.64 6.33 -2.54
CA GLU A 136 14.51 7.25 -2.78
C GLU A 136 14.63 8.54 -1.97
N ASP A 137 15.18 8.50 -0.74
CA ASP A 137 15.44 9.71 0.06
C ASP A 137 16.50 10.59 -0.61
N ILE A 138 17.58 9.98 -1.11
CA ILE A 138 18.66 10.70 -1.78
C ILE A 138 18.20 11.25 -3.14
N ALA A 139 17.41 10.47 -3.87
CA ALA A 139 16.80 10.88 -5.14
C ALA A 139 15.88 12.10 -4.96
N ALA A 140 14.99 12.04 -3.97
CA ALA A 140 14.06 13.13 -3.66
C ALA A 140 14.80 14.40 -3.19
N GLU A 141 15.85 14.26 -2.39
CA GLU A 141 16.64 15.40 -1.91
C GLU A 141 17.49 16.04 -3.03
N LYS A 142 18.03 15.23 -3.94
CA LYS A 142 18.86 15.70 -5.06
C LYS A 142 18.05 16.08 -6.29
N GLY A 143 16.76 15.79 -6.33
CA GLY A 143 15.90 15.98 -7.51
C GLY A 143 16.34 15.15 -8.71
N ILE A 144 16.98 14.00 -8.49
CA ILE A 144 17.47 13.11 -9.55
C ILE A 144 16.65 11.81 -9.60
N PRO A 145 16.56 11.15 -10.77
CA PRO A 145 15.95 9.83 -10.88
C PRO A 145 16.65 8.80 -9.96
N VAL A 146 15.87 7.85 -9.43
CA VAL A 146 16.35 6.86 -8.44
C VAL A 146 17.49 6.01 -9.00
N GLU A 147 17.52 5.79 -10.32
CA GLU A 147 18.55 5.01 -11.00
C GLU A 147 19.94 5.66 -10.97
N GLN A 148 20.01 6.96 -10.67
CA GLN A 148 21.25 7.75 -10.66
C GLN A 148 21.89 7.85 -9.26
N VAL A 149 21.33 7.19 -8.25
CA VAL A 149 21.83 7.23 -6.88
C VAL A 149 22.77 6.03 -6.59
N SER A 150 24.06 6.32 -6.33
CA SER A 150 25.02 5.31 -5.86
C SER A 150 24.88 5.03 -4.35
N LEU A 151 24.92 3.76 -3.94
CA LEU A 151 24.31 3.28 -2.69
C LEU A 151 25.26 2.85 -1.56
N CYS A 152 24.79 3.10 -0.33
CA CYS A 152 25.11 2.33 0.88
C CYS A 152 23.78 1.91 1.55
N GLY A 153 23.39 0.64 1.40
CA GLY A 153 22.17 0.04 1.97
C GLY A 153 21.00 -0.12 0.96
N GLN A 154 20.68 -1.34 0.56
CA GLN A 154 19.64 -1.63 -0.44
C GLN A 154 18.43 -2.35 0.19
N ILE A 155 17.23 -1.81 -0.03
CA ILE A 155 15.97 -2.55 0.04
C ILE A 155 15.64 -2.94 -1.40
N PHE A 156 15.33 -4.22 -1.63
CA PHE A 156 14.82 -4.68 -2.91
C PHE A 156 13.32 -5.01 -2.74
N SER A 157 12.46 -4.24 -3.39
CA SER A 157 11.07 -4.63 -3.65
C SER A 157 11.04 -5.34 -5.00
N LYS A 158 10.42 -6.53 -5.06
CA LYS A 158 10.02 -7.11 -6.35
C LYS A 158 8.73 -6.45 -6.85
#